data_AF-A0A9R0I0Q3-F1
#
_entry.id   AF-A0A9R0I0Q3-F1
#
_cell.length_a   1.000
_cell.length_b   1.000
_cell.length_c   1.000
_cell.angle_alpha   90.00
_cell.angle_beta   90.00
_cell.angle_gamma   90.00
#
_symmetry.space_group_name_H-M   'P 1'
#
loop_
_entity.id
_entity.type
_entity.pdbx_description
1 polymer ?
#
loop_
_entity_poly.entity_id
_entity_poly.type
_entity_poly.pdbx_seq_one_letter_code
_entity_poly.pdbx_strand_id
1 'polypeptide(L)'
;MALVQQTTNRLVLEEQMYDVGMLADEASTLEAGLNPEQSTIYHKILEAVENRAGGVFFIYGSGGTGKTYLWSTLISRLRSEGRIVIAVASSGIAALLLHCGRTAHSRFSIPIHLNENSCCRIMQGSDLAFLLQQASLIIWDEAPMVHRHAFEAVDRTLRDIMQTNDKPFGGKTVVLGGDFRQILLVVPRKGRAEIVDASVNRSPKIWPHCTVFKLTTNMRLRGSSDIVGLEEMQNFSKWVLDVGDGQIHATAKTGEDEANWIQIPPDLLVKDHPDKKAALVEEIYPDLLHRYTDIKYLAERAILAPKNDCVDDINNYILSMIHREEGVYKSVDRVSPLANRTSVDEDLYPTEFLNTLQFLGIPNHEIRLKVGCPIILLRNINQVEGLCNGTRLIITRLEQIVIEAQVVTGTNVGRRVSIPRVEITPANHTLPFTMKRKQFPVKAHKTNNAGAKTKLPMVNNPSIRDNDIIFGHSLTTLTDYE
;
A
#
# COMPACT_ATOMS: atom_id res chain seq x y z
N MET A 1 18.20 34.74 -0.88
CA MET A 1 16.97 34.04 -1.29
C MET A 1 16.83 32.67 -0.63
N ALA A 2 17.84 31.80 -0.65
CA ALA A 2 17.74 30.45 -0.06
C ALA A 2 17.37 30.40 1.44
N LEU A 3 17.94 31.28 2.29
CA LEU A 3 17.62 31.33 3.73
C LEU A 3 16.17 31.78 4.01
N VAL A 4 15.64 32.69 3.17
CA VAL A 4 14.23 33.15 3.25
C VAL A 4 13.31 32.00 2.84
N GLN A 5 13.63 31.28 1.74
CA GLN A 5 12.87 30.10 1.35
C GLN A 5 12.95 28.97 2.39
N GLN A 6 14.08 28.75 3.08
CA GLN A 6 14.14 27.77 4.19
C GLN A 6 13.22 28.14 5.36
N THR A 7 13.03 29.42 5.62
CA THR A 7 12.23 29.91 6.76
C THR A 7 10.75 30.14 6.41
N THR A 8 10.39 30.24 5.13
CA THR A 8 8.99 30.42 4.69
C THR A 8 8.38 29.19 4.01
N ASN A 9 9.20 28.25 3.52
CA ASN A 9 8.70 27.05 2.85
C ASN A 9 8.19 26.05 3.89
N ARG A 10 6.87 25.98 4.01
CA ARG A 10 6.16 25.08 4.93
C ARG A 10 6.57 23.62 4.77
N LEU A 11 6.85 23.15 3.55
CA LEU A 11 7.21 21.75 3.31
C LEU A 11 8.58 21.39 3.90
N VAL A 12 9.51 22.34 3.90
CA VAL A 12 10.83 22.17 4.54
C VAL A 12 10.70 22.22 6.05
N LEU A 13 9.95 23.19 6.57
CA LEU A 13 9.69 23.30 8.01
C LEU A 13 9.05 22.03 8.57
N GLU A 14 8.03 21.48 7.89
CA GLU A 14 7.39 20.22 8.29
C GLU A 14 8.39 19.05 8.39
N GLU A 15 9.41 18.99 7.54
CA GLU A 15 10.44 17.95 7.58
C GLU A 15 11.61 18.27 8.56
N GLN A 16 11.60 19.43 9.21
CA GLN A 16 12.63 19.87 10.16
C GLN A 16 12.08 20.06 11.59
N MET A 17 10.77 20.02 11.78
CA MET A 17 10.11 20.21 13.08
C MET A 17 10.08 18.94 13.97
N TYR A 18 10.83 17.90 13.61
CA TYR A 18 10.88 16.68 14.41
C TYR A 18 11.65 16.87 15.71
N ASP A 19 11.27 16.11 16.75
CA ASP A 19 12.05 16.04 17.99
C ASP A 19 13.35 15.26 17.73
N VAL A 20 14.42 16.03 17.55
CA VAL A 20 15.75 15.54 17.19
C VAL A 20 16.32 14.62 18.28
N GLY A 21 16.03 14.90 19.56
CA GLY A 21 16.49 14.11 20.68
C GLY A 21 15.81 12.74 20.73
N MET A 22 14.47 12.74 20.62
CA MET A 22 13.70 11.50 20.59
C MET A 22 14.09 10.62 19.40
N LEU A 23 14.32 11.21 18.23
CA LEU A 23 14.75 10.48 17.03
C LEU A 23 16.18 9.92 17.17
N ALA A 24 17.07 10.59 17.90
CA ALA A 24 18.43 10.09 18.15
C ALA A 24 18.40 8.84 19.03
N ASP A 25 17.59 8.86 20.10
CA ASP A 25 17.39 7.71 20.99
C ASP A 25 16.73 6.53 20.27
N GLU A 26 15.72 6.81 19.44
CA GLU A 26 15.09 5.81 18.57
C GLU A 26 16.12 5.23 17.58
N ALA A 27 16.90 6.08 16.91
CA ALA A 27 17.92 5.63 15.96
C ALA A 27 18.96 4.72 16.63
N SER A 28 19.45 5.08 17.81
CA SER A 28 20.42 4.25 18.56
C SER A 28 19.82 2.89 18.94
N THR A 29 18.55 2.86 19.34
CA THR A 29 17.84 1.63 19.69
C THR A 29 17.65 0.73 18.47
N LEU A 30 17.22 1.31 17.36
CA LEU A 30 16.98 0.58 16.10
C LEU A 30 18.29 0.10 15.48
N GLU A 31 19.37 0.89 15.55
CA GLU A 31 20.68 0.52 15.01
C GLU A 31 21.25 -0.71 15.74
N ALA A 32 21.12 -0.76 17.07
CA ALA A 32 21.54 -1.92 17.86
C ALA A 32 20.79 -3.22 17.52
N GLY A 33 19.57 -3.11 16.97
CA GLY A 33 18.74 -4.25 16.58
C GLY A 33 18.94 -4.75 15.14
N LEU A 34 19.79 -4.07 14.34
CA LEU A 34 20.06 -4.49 12.97
C LEU A 34 20.78 -5.85 12.92
N ASN A 35 20.34 -6.72 12.01
CA ASN A 35 21.10 -7.93 11.70
C ASN A 35 22.33 -7.60 10.81
N PRO A 36 23.29 -8.53 10.61
CA PRO A 36 24.49 -8.25 9.82
C PRO A 36 24.24 -7.82 8.37
N GLU A 37 23.22 -8.39 7.71
CA GLU A 37 22.84 -8.00 6.34
C GLU A 37 22.33 -6.55 6.31
N GLN A 38 21.43 -6.22 7.25
CA GLN A 38 20.85 -4.89 7.38
C GLN A 38 21.91 -3.85 7.78
N SER A 39 22.80 -4.17 8.71
CA SER A 39 23.90 -3.30 9.14
C SER A 39 24.85 -2.96 7.99
N THR A 40 25.20 -3.95 7.16
CA THR A 40 26.03 -3.72 5.96
C THR A 40 25.36 -2.73 5.00
N ILE A 41 24.06 -2.92 4.73
CA ILE A 41 23.28 -2.05 3.85
C ILE A 41 23.15 -0.64 4.46
N TYR A 42 22.84 -0.56 5.75
CA TYR A 42 22.70 0.67 6.51
C TYR A 42 23.95 1.54 6.41
N HIS A 43 25.13 1.00 6.74
CA HIS A 43 26.39 1.74 6.64
C HIS A 43 26.72 2.15 5.21
N LYS A 44 26.43 1.30 4.21
CA LYS A 44 26.70 1.65 2.82
C LYS A 44 25.85 2.82 2.33
N ILE A 45 24.58 2.86 2.72
CA ILE A 45 23.68 3.95 2.38
C ILE A 45 24.09 5.23 3.13
N LEU A 46 24.39 5.14 4.43
CA LEU A 46 24.84 6.30 5.20
C LEU A 46 26.12 6.91 4.63
N GLU A 47 27.12 6.10 4.30
CA GLU A 47 28.36 6.54 3.65
C GLU A 47 28.06 7.32 2.35
N ALA A 48 27.14 6.82 1.52
CA ALA A 48 26.76 7.48 0.27
C ALA A 48 26.08 8.84 0.51
N VAL A 49 25.23 8.94 1.55
CA VAL A 49 24.55 10.18 1.92
C VAL A 49 25.53 11.20 2.52
N GLU A 50 26.41 10.77 3.43
CA GLU A 50 27.42 11.61 4.08
C GLU A 50 28.41 12.21 3.07
N ASN A 51 28.90 11.38 2.15
CA ASN A 51 29.82 11.81 1.11
C ASN A 51 29.14 12.54 -0.05
N ARG A 52 27.81 12.66 -0.04
CA ARG A 52 26.99 13.20 -1.16
C ARG A 52 27.36 12.55 -2.50
N ALA A 53 27.69 11.27 -2.46
CA ALA A 53 28.09 10.50 -3.63
C ALA A 53 26.90 10.23 -4.57
N GLY A 54 25.67 10.32 -4.03
CA GLY A 54 24.45 9.89 -4.71
C GLY A 54 24.34 8.37 -4.72
N GLY A 55 23.71 7.83 -5.76
CA GLY A 55 23.64 6.39 -6.00
C GLY A 55 22.23 5.84 -5.90
N VAL A 56 21.99 4.74 -6.61
CA VAL A 56 20.70 4.04 -6.63
C VAL A 56 20.92 2.67 -6.00
N PHE A 57 20.15 2.36 -4.97
CA PHE A 57 20.21 1.10 -4.25
C PHE A 57 18.86 0.38 -4.36
N PHE A 58 18.88 -0.93 -4.58
CA PHE A 58 17.68 -1.75 -4.50
C PHE A 58 17.84 -2.81 -3.42
N ILE A 59 16.96 -2.81 -2.43
CA ILE A 59 16.97 -3.75 -1.32
C ILE A 59 15.84 -4.75 -1.56
N TYR A 60 16.25 -5.92 -2.04
CA TYR A 60 15.38 -7.06 -2.24
C TYR A 60 15.19 -7.80 -0.92
N GLY A 61 13.95 -8.13 -0.57
CA GLY A 61 13.70 -9.00 0.59
C GLY A 61 12.24 -9.37 0.73
N SER A 62 11.95 -10.62 1.11
CA SER A 62 10.59 -11.09 1.37
C SER A 62 9.92 -10.40 2.55
N GLY A 63 8.61 -10.64 2.69
CA GLY A 63 7.89 -10.26 3.89
C GLY A 63 8.56 -10.85 5.13
N GLY A 64 8.80 -10.02 6.14
CA GLY A 64 9.44 -10.46 7.40
C GLY A 64 10.97 -10.34 7.45
N THR A 65 11.65 -9.92 6.38
CA THR A 65 13.12 -9.71 6.41
C THR A 65 13.55 -8.37 7.03
N GLY A 66 12.60 -7.55 7.48
CA GLY A 66 12.87 -6.30 8.19
C GLY A 66 13.25 -5.10 7.31
N LYS A 67 12.83 -5.05 6.04
CA LYS A 67 13.00 -3.86 5.18
C LYS A 67 12.47 -2.58 5.84
N THR A 68 11.25 -2.61 6.36
CA THR A 68 10.65 -1.46 7.06
C THR A 68 11.43 -1.07 8.31
N TYR A 69 11.99 -2.04 9.03
CA TYR A 69 12.86 -1.76 10.18
C TYR A 69 14.10 -0.98 9.74
N LEU A 70 14.76 -1.42 8.66
CA LEU A 70 15.88 -0.70 8.06
C LEU A 70 15.50 0.71 7.57
N TRP A 71 14.31 0.89 6.97
CA TRP A 71 13.78 2.21 6.61
C TRP A 71 13.65 3.11 7.82
N SER A 72 13.02 2.63 8.89
CA SER A 72 12.88 3.37 10.15
C SER A 72 14.24 3.76 10.72
N THR A 73 15.21 2.84 10.76
CA THR A 73 16.56 3.15 11.26
C THR A 73 17.24 4.26 10.46
N LEU A 74 17.22 4.19 9.12
CA LEU A 74 17.80 5.23 8.26
C LEU A 74 17.09 6.58 8.42
N ILE A 75 15.76 6.56 8.50
CA ILE A 75 14.93 7.76 8.65
C ILE A 75 15.22 8.44 9.98
N SER A 76 15.16 7.71 11.09
CA SER A 76 15.39 8.26 12.43
C SER A 76 16.83 8.75 12.58
N ARG A 77 17.82 8.01 12.05
CA ARG A 77 19.23 8.45 12.09
C ARG A 77 19.46 9.76 11.33
N LEU A 78 18.97 9.88 10.09
CA LEU A 78 19.23 11.08 9.30
C LEU A 78 18.40 12.29 9.77
N ARG A 79 17.15 12.07 10.20
CA ARG A 79 16.30 13.15 10.73
C ARG A 79 16.79 13.66 12.09
N SER A 80 17.37 12.81 12.93
CA SER A 80 18.05 13.24 14.17
C SER A 80 19.32 14.06 13.92
N GLU A 81 19.80 14.14 12.68
CA GLU A 81 20.86 15.08 12.28
C GLU A 81 20.31 16.34 11.59
N GLY A 82 18.99 16.52 11.59
CA GLY A 82 18.31 17.63 10.90
C GLY A 82 18.31 17.49 9.37
N ARG A 83 18.65 16.32 8.82
CA ARG A 83 18.62 16.08 7.37
C ARG A 83 17.20 15.72 6.91
N ILE A 84 16.90 16.10 5.67
CA ILE A 84 15.60 15.84 5.06
C ILE A 84 15.62 14.49 4.34
N VAL A 85 14.73 13.59 4.77
CA VAL A 85 14.52 12.27 4.15
C VAL A 85 13.12 12.23 3.53
N ILE A 86 13.05 11.94 2.23
CA ILE A 86 11.79 11.76 1.52
C ILE A 86 11.42 10.28 1.54
N ALA A 87 10.57 9.90 2.48
CA ALA A 87 10.03 8.55 2.59
C ALA A 87 8.71 8.43 1.82
N VAL A 88 8.69 7.58 0.79
CA VAL A 88 7.50 7.29 0.00
C VAL A 88 7.28 5.79 -0.16
N ALA A 89 6.05 5.41 -0.49
CA ALA A 89 5.74 4.06 -0.93
C ALA A 89 4.85 4.09 -2.19
N SER A 90 4.77 2.95 -2.86
CA SER A 90 3.93 2.78 -4.06
C SER A 90 2.43 2.76 -3.77
N SER A 91 2.01 2.53 -2.52
CA SER A 91 0.61 2.48 -2.10
C SER A 91 0.35 3.24 -0.81
N GLY A 92 -0.91 3.64 -0.58
CA GLY A 92 -1.30 4.35 0.65
C GLY A 92 -1.04 3.54 1.92
N ILE A 93 -1.33 2.23 1.90
CA ILE A 93 -1.14 1.33 3.05
C ILE A 93 0.35 1.18 3.38
N ALA A 94 1.21 0.96 2.38
CA ALA A 94 2.64 0.84 2.62
C ALA A 94 3.24 2.17 3.14
N ALA A 95 2.72 3.31 2.67
CA ALA A 95 3.15 4.62 3.14
C ALA A 95 2.84 4.84 4.63
N LEU A 96 1.77 4.26 5.17
CA LEU A 96 1.43 4.34 6.60
C LEU A 96 2.46 3.65 7.52
N LEU A 97 3.27 2.72 6.98
CA LEU A 97 4.32 2.03 7.73
C LEU A 97 5.61 2.85 7.82
N LEU A 98 5.73 3.91 7.03
CA LEU A 98 6.88 4.82 7.04
C LEU A 98 6.54 6.06 7.88
N HIS A 99 7.49 6.55 8.67
CA HIS A 99 7.28 7.75 9.47
C HIS A 99 7.03 8.97 8.59
N CYS A 100 5.80 9.52 8.66
CA CYS A 100 5.29 10.58 7.78
C CYS A 100 5.31 10.21 6.28
N GLY A 101 5.21 8.90 5.98
CA GLY A 101 5.21 8.40 4.61
C GLY A 101 4.04 8.92 3.79
N ARG A 102 4.28 9.13 2.50
CA ARG A 102 3.25 9.48 1.50
C ARG A 102 3.38 8.57 0.29
N THR A 103 2.35 8.51 -0.55
CA THR A 103 2.50 7.79 -1.82
C THR A 103 3.46 8.55 -2.74
N ALA A 104 4.27 7.83 -3.51
CA ALA A 104 5.21 8.44 -4.45
C ALA A 104 4.50 9.36 -5.47
N HIS A 105 3.34 8.94 -5.97
CA HIS A 105 2.49 9.75 -6.85
C HIS A 105 2.15 11.11 -6.22
N SER A 106 1.73 11.13 -4.94
CA SER A 106 1.38 12.37 -4.25
C SER A 106 2.59 13.25 -3.95
N ARG A 107 3.72 12.65 -3.53
CA ARG A 107 4.91 13.40 -3.14
C ARG A 107 5.63 14.00 -4.34
N PHE A 108 5.72 13.26 -5.44
CA PHE A 108 6.41 13.72 -6.65
C PHE A 108 5.46 14.31 -7.69
N SER A 109 4.14 14.35 -7.47
CA SER A 109 3.17 14.78 -8.49
C SER A 109 3.35 14.04 -9.81
N ILE A 110 3.50 12.70 -9.71
CA ILE A 110 3.68 11.81 -10.87
C ILE A 110 2.37 11.80 -11.67
N PRO A 111 2.40 12.01 -13.00
CA PRO A 111 1.22 11.86 -13.83
C PRO A 111 0.66 10.45 -13.74
N ILE A 112 -0.67 10.32 -13.74
CA ILE A 112 -1.35 9.02 -13.79
C ILE A 112 -1.04 8.30 -15.11
N HIS A 113 -1.11 9.03 -16.22
CA HIS A 113 -0.78 8.52 -17.55
C HIS A 113 0.69 8.75 -17.84
N LEU A 114 1.45 7.65 -17.89
CA LEU A 114 2.89 7.66 -18.06
C LEU A 114 3.32 7.11 -19.42
N ASN A 115 4.30 7.79 -20.01
CA ASN A 115 5.04 7.37 -21.18
C ASN A 115 6.54 7.67 -20.98
N GLU A 116 7.35 7.24 -21.94
CA GLU A 116 8.83 7.37 -21.91
C GLU A 116 9.32 8.82 -21.76
N ASN A 117 8.48 9.79 -22.09
CA ASN A 117 8.76 11.23 -22.09
C ASN A 117 8.01 12.00 -20.98
N SER A 118 7.26 11.34 -20.09
CA SER A 118 6.51 11.99 -19.02
C SER A 118 7.39 12.58 -17.91
N CYS A 119 7.22 13.85 -17.55
CA CYS A 119 7.87 14.42 -16.35
C CYS A 119 6.87 14.57 -15.20
N CYS A 120 7.38 14.69 -13.98
CA CYS A 120 6.57 15.05 -12.83
C CYS A 120 6.08 16.50 -12.95
N ARG A 121 4.89 16.80 -12.44
CA ARG A 121 4.29 18.14 -12.50
C ARG A 121 4.85 19.06 -11.42
N ILE A 122 6.17 19.21 -11.38
CA ILE A 122 6.89 20.05 -10.40
C ILE A 122 7.59 21.17 -11.16
N MET A 123 7.20 22.41 -10.88
CA MET A 123 7.84 23.59 -11.48
C MET A 123 9.15 23.91 -10.76
N GLN A 124 10.18 24.31 -11.52
CA GLN A 124 11.43 24.82 -10.96
C GLN A 124 11.14 26.05 -10.09
N GLY A 125 11.83 26.15 -8.94
CA GLY A 125 11.62 27.25 -7.98
C GLY A 125 10.36 27.13 -7.11
N SER A 126 9.51 26.11 -7.31
CA SER A 126 8.41 25.81 -6.40
C SER A 126 8.90 25.33 -5.03
N ASP A 127 8.05 25.44 -4.01
CA ASP A 127 8.36 24.95 -2.66
C ASP A 127 8.70 23.46 -2.63
N LEU A 128 8.03 22.65 -3.46
CA LEU A 128 8.32 21.23 -3.57
C LEU A 128 9.66 20.98 -4.26
N ALA A 129 9.99 21.72 -5.32
CA ALA A 129 11.31 21.62 -5.95
C ALA A 129 12.42 21.97 -4.95
N PHE A 130 12.23 23.03 -4.15
CA PHE A 130 13.17 23.41 -3.10
C PHE A 130 13.33 22.32 -2.03
N LEU A 131 12.23 21.71 -1.57
CA LEU A 131 12.29 20.56 -0.65
C LEU A 131 13.13 19.42 -1.23
N LEU A 132 12.89 19.05 -2.49
CA LEU A 132 13.61 17.96 -3.18
C LEU A 132 15.10 18.30 -3.36
N GLN A 133 15.45 19.57 -3.58
CA GLN A 133 16.84 20.02 -3.59
C GLN A 133 17.53 19.82 -2.24
N GLN A 134 16.82 20.04 -1.12
CA GLN A 134 17.38 19.86 0.22
C GLN A 134 17.41 18.40 0.70
N ALA A 135 16.60 17.52 0.09
CA ALA A 135 16.55 16.11 0.47
C ALA A 135 17.93 15.42 0.33
N SER A 136 18.36 14.72 1.38
CA SER A 136 19.62 13.96 1.39
C SER A 136 19.42 12.50 0.98
N LEU A 137 18.23 11.95 1.24
CA LEU A 137 17.88 10.56 0.96
C LEU A 137 16.43 10.48 0.46
N ILE A 138 16.19 9.64 -0.55
CA ILE A 138 14.85 9.26 -1.01
C ILE A 138 14.70 7.76 -0.78
N ILE A 139 13.71 7.35 0.01
CA ILE A 139 13.32 5.94 0.20
C ILE A 139 12.00 5.72 -0.51
N TRP A 140 11.93 4.69 -1.36
CA TRP A 140 10.73 4.28 -2.06
C TRP A 140 10.43 2.81 -1.81
N ASP A 141 9.45 2.54 -0.94
CA ASP A 141 9.03 1.18 -0.59
C ASP A 141 7.98 0.61 -1.54
N GLU A 142 7.97 -0.71 -1.69
CA GLU A 142 7.16 -1.47 -2.66
C GLU A 142 7.36 -1.01 -4.13
N ALA A 143 8.60 -0.69 -4.50
CA ALA A 143 8.97 -0.23 -5.83
C ALA A 143 8.57 -1.17 -6.99
N PRO A 144 8.64 -2.52 -6.88
CA PRO A 144 8.25 -3.43 -7.96
C PRO A 144 6.81 -3.30 -8.45
N MET A 145 5.91 -2.71 -7.67
CA MET A 145 4.50 -2.53 -8.02
C MET A 145 4.24 -1.39 -9.01
N VAL A 146 5.27 -0.61 -9.36
CA VAL A 146 5.14 0.62 -10.15
C VAL A 146 5.80 0.48 -11.52
N HIS A 147 5.16 1.03 -12.54
CA HIS A 147 5.68 1.07 -13.90
C HIS A 147 7.01 1.85 -13.98
N ARG A 148 7.99 1.33 -14.73
CA ARG A 148 9.34 1.92 -14.89
C ARG A 148 9.32 3.41 -15.26
N HIS A 149 8.40 3.81 -16.14
CA HIS A 149 8.19 5.21 -16.53
C HIS A 149 7.94 6.16 -15.36
N ALA A 150 7.39 5.72 -14.23
CA ALA A 150 7.22 6.57 -13.05
C ALA A 150 8.58 6.94 -12.45
N PHE A 151 9.47 5.95 -12.30
CA PHE A 151 10.83 6.17 -11.82
C PHE A 151 11.63 7.02 -12.81
N GLU A 152 11.49 6.77 -14.12
CA GLU A 152 12.14 7.56 -15.17
C GLU A 152 11.61 9.01 -15.24
N ALA A 153 10.34 9.23 -14.91
CA ALA A 153 9.75 10.56 -14.80
C ALA A 153 10.32 11.33 -13.60
N VAL A 154 10.46 10.66 -12.44
CA VAL A 154 11.08 11.23 -11.25
C VAL A 154 12.56 11.52 -11.49
N ASP A 155 13.30 10.59 -12.12
CA ASP A 155 14.70 10.77 -12.52
C ASP A 155 14.88 12.03 -13.36
N ARG A 156 14.13 12.16 -14.46
CA ARG A 156 14.20 13.35 -15.34
C ARG A 156 13.86 14.64 -14.61
N THR A 157 12.86 14.60 -13.73
CA THR A 157 12.45 15.79 -12.98
C THR A 157 13.51 16.19 -11.95
N LEU A 158 14.14 15.24 -11.28
CA LEU A 158 15.22 15.54 -10.33
C LEU A 158 16.49 16.02 -11.05
N ARG A 159 16.82 15.49 -12.23
CA ARG A 159 17.90 16.01 -13.06
C ARG A 159 17.69 17.47 -13.44
N ASP A 160 16.46 17.84 -13.82
CA ASP A 160 16.09 19.21 -14.13
C ASP A 160 16.15 20.14 -12.89
N ILE A 161 15.57 19.71 -11.77
CA ILE A 161 15.59 20.46 -10.50
C ILE A 161 17.01 20.67 -9.97
N MET A 162 17.88 19.66 -10.11
CA MET A 162 19.27 19.68 -9.65
C MET A 162 20.23 20.25 -10.69
N GLN A 163 19.77 20.52 -11.91
CA GLN A 163 20.55 21.02 -13.05
C GLN A 163 21.78 20.13 -13.36
N THR A 164 21.62 18.81 -13.31
CA THR A 164 22.64 17.80 -13.61
C THR A 164 22.05 16.68 -14.45
N ASN A 165 22.73 16.34 -15.55
CA ASN A 165 22.29 15.30 -16.48
C ASN A 165 23.12 14.01 -16.41
N ASP A 166 24.28 14.06 -15.76
CA ASP A 166 25.29 13.00 -15.68
C ASP A 166 25.00 11.96 -14.61
N LYS A 167 24.14 12.27 -13.63
CA LYS A 167 23.82 11.38 -12.51
C LYS A 167 22.35 10.98 -12.48
N PRO A 168 22.04 9.71 -12.18
CA PRO A 168 20.66 9.30 -11.95
C PRO A 168 20.07 10.09 -10.77
N PHE A 169 18.78 10.40 -10.86
CA PHE A 169 17.99 11.19 -9.92
C PHE A 169 18.64 12.52 -9.53
N GLY A 170 19.37 13.15 -10.46
CA GLY A 170 20.05 14.41 -10.21
C GLY A 170 21.12 14.32 -9.11
N GLY A 171 21.74 13.15 -8.94
CA GLY A 171 22.77 12.90 -7.94
C GLY A 171 22.25 12.65 -6.52
N LYS A 172 20.93 12.47 -6.35
CA LYS A 172 20.36 12.07 -5.06
C LYS A 172 20.69 10.61 -4.74
N THR A 173 20.83 10.32 -3.44
CA THR A 173 20.86 8.95 -2.95
C THR A 173 19.43 8.43 -2.90
N VAL A 174 19.16 7.38 -3.68
CA VAL A 174 17.82 6.78 -3.82
C VAL A 174 17.88 5.32 -3.42
N VAL A 175 16.93 4.92 -2.59
CA VAL A 175 16.82 3.56 -2.05
C VAL A 175 15.44 3.02 -2.39
N LEU A 176 15.43 1.97 -3.22
CA LEU A 176 14.23 1.27 -3.67
C LEU A 176 14.08 -0.02 -2.85
N GLY A 177 12.89 -0.25 -2.30
CA GLY A 177 12.56 -1.43 -1.51
C GLY A 177 11.50 -2.28 -2.18
N GLY A 178 11.62 -3.60 -2.09
CA GLY A 178 10.51 -4.48 -2.47
C GLY A 178 10.90 -5.93 -2.68
N ASP A 179 9.96 -6.70 -3.22
CA ASP A 179 10.16 -8.09 -3.63
C ASP A 179 9.42 -8.35 -4.95
N PHE A 180 10.17 -8.78 -5.97
CA PHE A 180 9.61 -9.07 -7.31
C PHE A 180 8.75 -10.34 -7.35
N ARG A 181 8.72 -11.14 -6.27
CA ARG A 181 7.80 -12.28 -6.13
C ARG A 181 6.40 -11.87 -5.69
N GLN A 182 6.23 -10.60 -5.32
CA GLN A 182 4.91 -10.05 -5.06
C GLN A 182 4.16 -9.79 -6.37
N ILE A 183 2.94 -9.26 -6.25
CA ILE A 183 2.07 -8.98 -7.40
C ILE A 183 2.80 -8.04 -8.37
N LEU A 184 2.85 -8.46 -9.64
CA LEU A 184 3.34 -7.62 -10.72
C LEU A 184 2.48 -6.37 -10.87
N LEU A 185 3.08 -5.29 -11.36
CA LEU A 185 2.35 -4.07 -11.65
C LEU A 185 1.19 -4.33 -12.64
N VAL A 186 0.07 -3.65 -12.45
CA VAL A 186 -1.10 -3.81 -13.32
C VAL A 186 -0.90 -2.96 -14.57
N VAL A 187 -0.73 -3.61 -15.73
CA VAL A 187 -0.74 -2.95 -17.04
C VAL A 187 -2.00 -3.40 -17.78
N PRO A 188 -3.04 -2.54 -17.90
CA PRO A 188 -4.31 -2.95 -18.49
C PRO A 188 -4.15 -3.48 -19.91
N ARG A 189 -4.76 -4.63 -20.19
CA ARG A 189 -4.81 -5.26 -21.54
C ARG A 189 -3.45 -5.65 -22.13
N LYS A 190 -2.46 -5.95 -21.27
CA LYS A 190 -1.11 -6.35 -21.68
C LYS A 190 -0.79 -7.78 -21.28
N GLY A 191 0.07 -8.44 -22.07
CA GLY A 191 0.53 -9.80 -21.81
C GLY A 191 1.68 -9.87 -20.79
N ARG A 192 2.05 -11.09 -20.38
CA ARG A 192 3.13 -11.34 -19.40
C ARG A 192 4.44 -10.64 -19.77
N ALA A 193 4.86 -10.75 -21.03
CA ALA A 193 6.12 -10.17 -21.51
C ALA A 193 6.12 -8.62 -21.38
N GLU A 194 5.02 -7.98 -21.72
CA GLU A 194 4.86 -6.53 -21.64
C GLU A 194 4.81 -6.03 -20.19
N ILE A 195 4.18 -6.81 -19.28
CA ILE A 195 4.17 -6.50 -17.83
C ILE A 195 5.60 -6.60 -17.26
N VAL A 196 6.37 -7.62 -17.66
CA VAL A 196 7.78 -7.74 -17.26
C VAL A 196 8.61 -6.60 -17.82
N ASP A 197 8.41 -6.22 -19.09
CA ASP A 197 9.10 -5.07 -19.72
C ASP A 197 8.81 -3.73 -19.01
N ALA A 198 7.63 -3.60 -18.42
CA ALA A 198 7.22 -2.44 -17.66
C ALA A 198 7.87 -2.35 -16.26
N SER A 199 8.57 -3.39 -15.79
CA SER A 199 9.15 -3.45 -14.46
C SER A 199 10.39 -2.55 -14.31
N VAL A 200 10.63 -2.01 -13.11
CA VAL A 200 11.76 -1.09 -12.86
C VAL A 200 13.13 -1.69 -13.22
N ASN A 201 13.29 -3.00 -13.08
CA ASN A 201 14.51 -3.71 -13.44
C ASN A 201 14.76 -3.85 -14.94
N ARG A 202 13.79 -3.45 -15.78
CA ARG A 202 13.94 -3.32 -17.22
C ARG A 202 14.23 -1.89 -17.66
N SER A 203 14.27 -0.92 -16.75
CA SER A 203 14.60 0.47 -17.11
C SER A 203 16.05 0.56 -17.59
N PRO A 204 16.31 0.96 -18.85
CA PRO A 204 17.67 1.09 -19.37
C PRO A 204 18.41 2.30 -18.78
N LYS A 205 17.69 3.26 -18.20
CA LYS A 205 18.25 4.51 -17.66
C LYS A 205 18.59 4.44 -16.18
N ILE A 206 17.92 3.56 -15.43
CA ILE A 206 18.01 3.52 -13.97
C ILE A 206 18.71 2.24 -13.50
N TRP A 207 18.27 1.09 -13.99
CA TRP A 207 18.74 -0.19 -13.46
C TRP A 207 20.25 -0.43 -13.61
N PRO A 208 20.93 0.00 -14.69
CA PRO A 208 22.38 -0.13 -14.79
C PRO A 208 23.19 0.60 -13.70
N HIS A 209 22.60 1.61 -13.07
CA HIS A 209 23.22 2.35 -11.97
C HIS A 209 22.86 1.79 -10.58
N CYS A 210 22.09 0.71 -10.52
CA CYS A 210 21.51 0.20 -9.30
C CYS A 210 22.42 -0.83 -8.62
N THR A 211 22.78 -0.59 -7.36
CA THR A 211 23.43 -1.58 -6.49
C THR A 211 22.37 -2.40 -5.78
N VAL A 212 22.34 -3.71 -6.02
CA VAL A 212 21.31 -4.60 -5.48
C VAL A 212 21.81 -5.32 -4.23
N PHE A 213 21.05 -5.21 -3.14
CA PHE A 213 21.25 -5.97 -1.91
C PHE A 213 20.08 -6.93 -1.69
N LYS A 214 20.36 -8.06 -1.02
CA LYS A 214 19.36 -9.07 -0.69
C LYS A 214 19.33 -9.31 0.82
N LEU A 215 18.17 -9.09 1.43
CA LEU A 215 17.88 -9.51 2.80
C LEU A 215 17.26 -10.91 2.77
N THR A 216 17.89 -11.85 3.45
CA THR A 216 17.45 -13.26 3.49
C THR A 216 17.03 -13.70 4.88
N THR A 217 17.53 -13.03 5.92
CA THR A 217 17.21 -13.38 7.32
C THR A 217 15.77 -13.02 7.64
N ASN A 218 14.93 -14.03 7.94
CA ASN A 218 13.56 -13.81 8.41
C ASN A 218 13.59 -13.39 9.89
N MET A 219 13.27 -12.12 10.14
CA MET A 219 13.33 -11.51 11.47
C MET A 219 12.17 -11.95 12.37
N ARG A 220 11.07 -12.49 11.83
CA ARG A 220 9.93 -12.97 12.64
C ARG A 220 10.24 -14.24 13.42
N LEU A 221 11.26 -14.96 12.99
CA LEU A 221 11.75 -16.16 13.67
C LEU A 221 12.68 -15.81 14.86
N ARG A 222 13.11 -14.54 14.98
CA ARG A 222 13.94 -14.09 16.10
C ARG A 222 13.02 -13.61 17.24
N GLY A 223 12.93 -14.40 18.31
CA GLY A 223 12.27 -14.00 19.56
C GLY A 223 11.11 -14.87 20.03
N SER A 224 10.72 -15.93 19.29
CA SER A 224 9.78 -16.92 19.81
C SER A 224 10.50 -17.91 20.73
N SER A 225 9.98 -18.13 21.94
CA SER A 225 10.47 -19.14 22.88
C SER A 225 9.83 -20.52 22.66
N ASP A 226 8.83 -20.61 21.79
CA ASP A 226 8.15 -21.86 21.45
C ASP A 226 8.84 -22.53 20.25
N ILE A 227 9.52 -23.65 20.52
CA ILE A 227 10.29 -24.43 19.55
C ILE A 227 9.37 -25.03 18.47
N VAL A 228 8.17 -25.50 18.84
CA VAL A 228 7.24 -26.14 17.90
C VAL A 228 6.67 -25.11 16.94
N GLY A 229 6.22 -23.96 17.47
CA GLY A 229 5.73 -22.85 16.64
C GLY A 229 6.81 -22.26 15.73
N LEU A 230 8.09 -22.32 16.11
CA LEU A 230 9.21 -21.89 15.28
C LEU A 230 9.43 -22.79 14.06
N GLU A 231 9.38 -24.11 14.24
CA GLU A 231 9.56 -25.07 13.15
C GLU A 231 8.41 -24.97 12.13
N GLU A 232 7.17 -24.87 12.60
CA GLU A 232 6.00 -24.65 11.73
C GLU A 232 6.14 -23.34 10.94
N MET A 233 6.56 -22.24 11.60
CA MET A 233 6.75 -20.95 10.95
C MET A 233 7.90 -20.96 9.94
N GLN A 234 8.98 -21.69 10.22
CA GLN A 234 10.08 -21.91 9.29
C GLN A 234 9.63 -22.68 8.05
N ASN A 235 8.92 -23.80 8.24
CA ASN A 235 8.40 -24.63 7.16
C ASN A 235 7.42 -23.83 6.28
N PHE A 236 6.51 -23.09 6.89
CA PHE A 236 5.60 -22.21 6.16
C PHE A 236 6.34 -21.11 5.40
N SER A 237 7.30 -20.42 6.05
CA SER A 237 8.10 -19.38 5.39
C SER A 237 8.89 -19.93 4.22
N LYS A 238 9.44 -21.15 4.34
CA LYS A 238 10.16 -21.82 3.26
C LYS A 238 9.22 -22.17 2.12
N TRP A 239 8.07 -22.78 2.42
CA TRP A 239 7.08 -23.13 1.41
C TRP A 239 6.61 -21.90 0.60
N VAL A 240 6.33 -20.78 1.26
CA VAL A 240 5.96 -19.52 0.56
C VAL A 240 7.07 -19.02 -0.36
N LEU A 241 8.34 -19.13 0.06
CA LEU A 241 9.48 -18.76 -0.78
C LEU A 241 9.64 -19.72 -1.97
N ASP A 242 9.51 -21.02 -1.74
CA ASP A 242 9.61 -22.04 -2.78
C ASP A 242 8.48 -21.87 -3.81
N VAL A 243 7.27 -21.44 -3.41
CA VAL A 243 6.19 -21.03 -4.33
C VAL A 243 6.60 -19.81 -5.16
N GLY A 244 7.07 -18.74 -4.52
CA GLY A 244 7.46 -17.51 -5.21
C GLY A 244 8.68 -17.67 -6.13
N ASP A 245 9.57 -18.59 -5.82
CA ASP A 245 10.77 -18.92 -6.62
C ASP A 245 10.47 -19.99 -7.71
N GLY A 246 9.23 -20.47 -7.82
CA GLY A 246 8.81 -21.48 -8.79
C GLY A 246 9.45 -22.85 -8.58
N GLN A 247 9.78 -23.21 -7.34
CA GLN A 247 10.45 -24.46 -6.96
C GLN A 247 9.47 -25.56 -6.53
N ILE A 248 8.20 -25.21 -6.29
CA ILE A 248 7.15 -26.20 -6.00
C ILE A 248 6.74 -26.92 -7.28
N HIS A 249 6.50 -28.22 -7.17
CA HIS A 249 6.02 -29.04 -8.28
C HIS A 249 4.63 -28.56 -8.76
N ALA A 250 4.59 -27.99 -9.96
CA ALA A 250 3.36 -27.59 -10.63
C ALA A 250 2.90 -28.67 -11.63
N THR A 251 1.58 -28.76 -11.83
CA THR A 251 0.92 -29.66 -12.78
C THR A 251 0.14 -28.86 -13.81
N ALA A 252 -0.01 -29.38 -15.02
CA ALA A 252 -0.90 -28.82 -16.04
C ALA A 252 -2.24 -29.56 -15.99
N LYS A 253 -3.36 -28.83 -16.09
CA LYS A 253 -4.66 -29.49 -16.30
C LYS A 253 -4.83 -29.87 -17.77
N THR A 254 -5.73 -30.82 -18.03
CA THR A 254 -6.04 -31.26 -19.40
C THR A 254 -6.46 -30.06 -20.25
N GLY A 255 -5.68 -29.76 -21.32
CA GLY A 255 -5.92 -28.62 -22.21
C GLY A 255 -5.13 -27.36 -21.87
N GLU A 256 -4.21 -27.40 -20.90
CA GLU A 256 -3.27 -26.31 -20.63
C GLU A 256 -1.86 -26.66 -21.10
N ASP A 257 -1.19 -25.71 -21.77
CA ASP A 257 0.18 -25.88 -22.29
C ASP A 257 1.26 -25.68 -21.21
N GLU A 258 0.91 -25.06 -20.08
CA GLU A 258 1.83 -24.71 -19.00
C GLU A 258 1.38 -25.32 -17.67
N ALA A 259 2.33 -25.92 -16.94
CA ALA A 259 2.12 -26.42 -15.59
C ALA A 259 2.02 -25.25 -14.60
N ASN A 260 0.79 -24.87 -14.25
CA ASN A 260 0.50 -23.74 -13.38
C ASN A 260 -0.26 -24.14 -12.11
N TRP A 261 -0.43 -25.43 -11.80
CA TRP A 261 -1.23 -25.87 -10.66
C TRP A 261 -0.39 -26.50 -9.56
N ILE A 262 -0.35 -25.90 -8.38
CA ILE A 262 0.33 -26.47 -7.22
C ILE A 262 -0.65 -27.06 -6.22
N GLN A 263 -0.17 -28.01 -5.43
CA GLN A 263 -0.91 -28.59 -4.33
C GLN A 263 -0.69 -27.79 -3.05
N ILE A 264 -1.78 -27.39 -2.40
CA ILE A 264 -1.73 -26.68 -1.11
C ILE A 264 -1.58 -27.70 0.04
N PRO A 265 -0.65 -27.47 0.99
CA PRO A 265 -0.53 -28.29 2.20
C PRO A 265 -1.87 -28.43 2.96
N PRO A 266 -2.28 -29.64 3.39
CA PRO A 266 -3.58 -29.88 4.01
C PRO A 266 -3.86 -29.06 5.28
N ASP A 267 -2.82 -28.71 6.02
CA ASP A 267 -2.87 -27.90 7.24
C ASP A 267 -3.26 -26.43 6.98
N LEU A 268 -3.03 -25.94 5.75
CA LEU A 268 -3.41 -24.59 5.31
C LEU A 268 -4.85 -24.51 4.77
N LEU A 269 -5.52 -25.65 4.61
CA LEU A 269 -6.90 -25.72 4.14
C LEU A 269 -7.89 -25.54 5.29
N VAL A 270 -9.00 -24.86 5.00
CA VAL A 270 -10.17 -24.83 5.89
C VAL A 270 -10.86 -26.20 5.88
N LYS A 271 -11.39 -26.67 7.00
CA LYS A 271 -12.10 -27.96 7.08
C LYS A 271 -13.33 -27.98 6.15
N ASP A 272 -13.66 -29.16 5.66
CA ASP A 272 -14.83 -29.35 4.80
C ASP A 272 -16.14 -29.05 5.58
N HIS A 273 -17.03 -28.27 4.97
CA HIS A 273 -18.26 -27.79 5.60
C HIS A 273 -19.31 -27.46 4.52
N PRO A 274 -20.61 -27.75 4.73
CA PRO A 274 -21.67 -27.52 3.75
C PRO A 274 -21.81 -26.03 3.36
N ASP A 275 -21.65 -25.12 4.32
CA ASP A 275 -21.52 -23.69 4.05
C ASP A 275 -20.05 -23.26 4.14
N LYS A 276 -19.42 -23.09 2.98
CA LYS A 276 -18.01 -22.69 2.88
C LYS A 276 -17.73 -21.31 3.47
N LYS A 277 -18.69 -20.38 3.40
CA LYS A 277 -18.53 -19.03 3.96
C LYS A 277 -18.58 -19.10 5.49
N ALA A 278 -19.51 -19.88 6.05
CA ALA A 278 -19.57 -20.14 7.48
C ALA A 278 -18.26 -20.73 8.00
N ALA A 279 -17.75 -21.78 7.35
CA ALA A 279 -16.51 -22.46 7.73
C ALA A 279 -15.30 -21.51 7.74
N LEU A 280 -15.17 -20.70 6.69
CA LEU A 280 -14.09 -19.72 6.58
C LEU A 280 -14.18 -18.66 7.69
N VAL A 281 -15.38 -18.15 7.97
CA VAL A 281 -15.59 -17.15 9.01
C VAL A 281 -15.37 -17.73 10.39
N GLU A 282 -15.82 -18.95 10.68
CA GLU A 282 -15.64 -19.60 11.98
C GLU A 282 -14.17 -19.95 12.26
N GLU A 283 -13.43 -20.43 11.25
CA GLU A 283 -12.00 -20.76 11.38
C GLU A 283 -11.16 -19.50 11.66
N ILE A 284 -11.43 -18.39 10.95
CA ILE A 284 -10.64 -17.15 11.08
C ILE A 284 -11.12 -16.29 12.25
N TYR A 285 -12.45 -16.18 12.44
CA TYR A 285 -13.12 -15.40 13.47
C TYR A 285 -13.92 -16.31 14.42
N PRO A 286 -13.24 -17.12 15.26
CA PRO A 286 -13.92 -17.95 16.23
C PRO A 286 -14.64 -17.07 17.25
N ASP A 287 -15.91 -17.39 17.52
CA ASP A 287 -16.76 -16.66 18.45
C ASP A 287 -16.99 -15.17 18.09
N LEU A 288 -17.08 -14.88 16.79
CA LEU A 288 -17.25 -13.51 16.29
C LEU A 288 -18.42 -12.76 16.96
N LEU A 289 -19.55 -13.42 17.22
CA LEU A 289 -20.76 -12.77 17.76
C LEU A 289 -20.56 -12.19 19.17
N HIS A 290 -19.61 -12.71 19.94
CA HIS A 290 -19.28 -12.16 21.26
C HIS A 290 -18.05 -11.24 21.21
N ARG A 291 -17.19 -11.37 20.18
CA ARG A 291 -15.91 -10.67 20.09
C ARG A 291 -15.83 -9.58 19.03
N TYR A 292 -16.91 -9.31 18.28
CA TYR A 292 -16.92 -8.28 17.22
C TYR A 292 -16.71 -6.84 17.72
N THR A 293 -16.70 -6.60 19.03
CA THR A 293 -16.33 -5.30 19.61
C THR A 293 -14.90 -5.25 20.15
N ASP A 294 -14.20 -6.39 20.19
CA ASP A 294 -12.82 -6.48 20.66
C ASP A 294 -11.86 -6.07 19.52
N ILE A 295 -11.27 -4.88 19.69
CA ILE A 295 -10.36 -4.28 18.71
C ILE A 295 -9.13 -5.17 18.46
N LYS A 296 -8.55 -5.74 19.52
CA LYS A 296 -7.34 -6.57 19.40
C LYS A 296 -7.66 -7.86 18.65
N TYR A 297 -8.77 -8.50 19.01
CA TYR A 297 -9.28 -9.68 18.32
C TYR A 297 -9.46 -9.46 16.81
N LEU A 298 -10.09 -8.34 16.43
CA LEU A 298 -10.33 -8.03 15.03
C LEU A 298 -9.06 -7.61 14.27
N ALA A 299 -8.16 -6.87 14.92
CA ALA A 299 -6.91 -6.39 14.31
C ALA A 299 -5.97 -7.54 13.91
N GLU A 300 -5.97 -8.61 14.70
CA GLU A 300 -5.17 -9.82 14.50
C GLU A 300 -5.84 -10.84 13.57
N ARG A 301 -6.79 -10.45 12.70
CA ARG A 301 -7.50 -11.41 11.83
C ARG A 301 -7.85 -10.77 10.49
N ALA A 302 -7.70 -11.54 9.41
CA ALA A 302 -8.08 -11.11 8.07
C ALA A 302 -8.42 -12.31 7.18
N ILE A 303 -9.45 -12.16 6.34
CA ILE A 303 -9.66 -13.02 5.18
C ILE A 303 -9.18 -12.27 3.94
N LEU A 304 -8.47 -12.96 3.05
CA LEU A 304 -8.02 -12.42 1.76
C LEU A 304 -8.80 -13.10 0.64
N ALA A 305 -9.14 -12.38 -0.42
CA ALA A 305 -9.79 -12.95 -1.59
C ALA A 305 -9.21 -12.35 -2.89
N PRO A 306 -9.20 -13.11 -4.00
CA PRO A 306 -8.55 -12.69 -5.25
C PRO A 306 -9.30 -11.59 -6.00
N LYS A 307 -10.62 -11.44 -5.76
CA LYS A 307 -11.49 -10.46 -6.43
C LYS A 307 -12.23 -9.61 -5.41
N ASN A 308 -12.45 -8.33 -5.74
CA ASN A 308 -13.20 -7.40 -4.91
C ASN A 308 -14.64 -7.86 -4.67
N ASP A 309 -15.29 -8.47 -5.66
CA ASP A 309 -16.66 -8.99 -5.50
C ASP A 309 -16.72 -10.10 -4.43
N CYS A 310 -15.72 -10.99 -4.40
CA CYS A 310 -15.62 -12.01 -3.35
C CYS A 310 -15.37 -11.40 -1.97
N VAL A 311 -14.57 -10.33 -1.89
CA VAL A 311 -14.36 -9.56 -0.66
C VAL A 311 -15.69 -8.97 -0.18
N ASP A 312 -16.46 -8.39 -1.09
CA ASP A 312 -17.75 -7.76 -0.79
C ASP A 312 -18.79 -8.79 -0.33
N ASP A 313 -18.86 -9.94 -1.00
CA ASP A 313 -19.71 -11.06 -0.61
C ASP A 313 -19.42 -11.57 0.81
N ILE A 314 -18.14 -11.72 1.16
CA ILE A 314 -17.72 -12.17 2.50
C ILE A 314 -18.00 -11.08 3.53
N ASN A 315 -17.67 -9.83 3.24
CA ASN A 315 -17.92 -8.71 4.15
C ASN A 315 -19.42 -8.56 4.44
N ASN A 316 -20.27 -8.66 3.41
CA ASN A 316 -21.72 -8.61 3.55
C ASN A 316 -22.27 -9.79 4.37
N TYR A 317 -21.74 -10.99 4.15
CA TYR A 317 -22.08 -12.16 4.97
C TYR A 317 -21.76 -11.91 6.45
N ILE A 318 -20.54 -11.47 6.76
CA ILE A 318 -20.13 -11.20 8.16
C ILE A 318 -20.91 -10.00 8.75
N LEU A 319 -21.30 -9.00 7.96
CA LEU A 319 -22.15 -7.90 8.41
C LEU A 319 -23.56 -8.37 8.75
N SER A 320 -24.10 -9.34 8.00
CA SER A 320 -25.44 -9.91 8.26
C SER A 320 -25.50 -10.66 9.61
N MET A 321 -24.38 -11.25 10.05
CA MET A 321 -24.29 -11.95 11.34
C MET A 321 -24.34 -10.99 12.55
N ILE A 322 -23.97 -9.72 12.41
CA ILE A 322 -23.95 -8.76 13.53
C ILE A 322 -25.34 -8.13 13.71
N HIS A 323 -26.00 -8.44 14.82
CA HIS A 323 -27.35 -7.98 15.14
C HIS A 323 -27.33 -6.59 15.79
N ARG A 324 -26.83 -5.58 15.07
CA ARG A 324 -26.87 -4.17 15.45
C ARG A 324 -27.63 -3.35 14.42
N GLU A 325 -28.09 -2.18 14.85
CA GLU A 325 -28.68 -1.18 13.97
C GLU A 325 -27.74 -0.84 12.82
N GLU A 326 -28.30 -0.87 11.62
CA GLU A 326 -27.59 -0.64 10.36
C GLU A 326 -27.77 0.81 9.93
N GLY A 327 -26.66 1.54 9.81
CA GLY A 327 -26.62 2.83 9.15
C GLY A 327 -26.51 2.65 7.65
N VAL A 328 -27.52 3.09 6.91
CA VAL A 328 -27.54 3.06 5.44
C VAL A 328 -27.24 4.46 4.91
N TYR A 329 -26.18 4.60 4.14
CA TYR A 329 -25.76 5.87 3.56
C TYR A 329 -25.77 5.82 2.04
N LYS A 330 -26.64 6.61 1.44
CA LYS A 330 -26.71 6.81 -0.02
C LYS A 330 -25.84 7.98 -0.46
N SER A 331 -25.15 7.84 -1.58
CA SER A 331 -24.33 8.89 -2.17
C SER A 331 -25.19 9.95 -2.86
N VAL A 332 -24.58 11.09 -3.14
CA VAL A 332 -25.14 12.09 -4.06
C VAL A 332 -24.29 12.09 -5.31
N ASP A 333 -24.88 11.67 -6.42
CA ASP A 333 -24.21 11.44 -7.69
C ASP A 333 -24.66 12.49 -8.71
N ARG A 334 -23.71 13.11 -9.42
CA ARG A 334 -23.98 14.18 -10.39
C ARG A 334 -23.02 14.12 -11.56
N VAL A 335 -23.45 14.61 -12.71
CA VAL A 335 -22.56 14.92 -13.83
C VAL A 335 -21.94 16.29 -13.59
N SER A 336 -20.63 16.41 -13.78
CA SER A 336 -19.95 17.71 -13.73
C SER A 336 -20.20 18.44 -15.05
N PRO A 337 -20.65 19.71 -15.03
CA PRO A 337 -20.76 20.49 -16.25
C PRO A 337 -19.35 20.66 -16.85
N LEU A 338 -19.12 20.09 -18.04
CA LEU A 338 -17.92 20.39 -18.81
C LEU A 338 -18.00 21.85 -19.26
N ALA A 339 -16.88 22.58 -19.18
CA ALA A 339 -16.81 24.01 -19.50
C ALA A 339 -17.31 24.40 -20.92
N ASN A 340 -17.53 23.41 -21.79
CA ASN A 340 -17.94 23.58 -23.19
C ASN A 340 -19.28 22.92 -23.56
N ARG A 341 -20.16 22.54 -22.60
CA ARG A 341 -21.47 21.98 -22.92
C ARG A 341 -22.63 22.64 -22.15
N THR A 342 -23.74 22.85 -22.85
CA THR A 342 -24.99 23.45 -22.34
C THR A 342 -25.65 22.56 -21.27
N SER A 343 -26.48 23.18 -20.41
CA SER A 343 -27.25 22.56 -19.29
C SER A 343 -28.19 21.40 -19.68
N VAL A 344 -28.22 21.00 -20.94
CA VAL A 344 -29.05 19.91 -21.49
C VAL A 344 -28.40 18.53 -21.28
N ASP A 345 -27.09 18.48 -21.00
CA ASP A 345 -26.36 17.21 -20.79
C ASP A 345 -26.60 16.58 -19.40
N GLU A 346 -27.06 17.34 -18.40
CA GLU A 346 -27.39 16.81 -17.07
C GLU A 346 -28.65 15.92 -17.09
N ASP A 347 -29.59 16.18 -18.01
CA ASP A 347 -30.82 15.41 -18.17
C ASP A 347 -30.62 14.13 -19.01
N LEU A 348 -29.48 13.98 -19.71
CA LEU A 348 -29.18 12.79 -20.51
C LEU A 348 -28.86 11.55 -19.66
N TYR A 349 -28.46 11.75 -18.40
CA TYR A 349 -28.02 10.67 -17.51
C TYR A 349 -28.83 10.69 -16.21
N PRO A 350 -29.90 9.88 -16.11
CA PRO A 350 -30.74 9.84 -14.92
C PRO A 350 -29.94 9.42 -13.68
N THR A 351 -30.31 9.95 -12.51
CA THR A 351 -29.57 9.68 -11.26
C THR A 351 -29.59 8.19 -10.92
N GLU A 352 -30.66 7.48 -11.26
CA GLU A 352 -30.79 6.03 -11.11
C GLU A 352 -29.69 5.29 -11.87
N PHE A 353 -29.37 5.71 -13.10
CA PHE A 353 -28.27 5.15 -13.87
C PHE A 353 -26.93 5.44 -13.20
N LEU A 354 -26.69 6.69 -12.78
CA LEU A 354 -25.45 7.07 -12.09
C LEU A 354 -25.23 6.25 -10.81
N ASN A 355 -26.29 5.99 -10.05
CA ASN A 355 -26.25 5.21 -8.82
C ASN A 355 -25.85 3.74 -9.06
N THR A 356 -26.06 3.20 -10.26
CA THR A 356 -25.62 1.83 -10.62
C THR A 356 -24.13 1.73 -10.94
N LEU A 357 -23.47 2.86 -11.23
CA LEU A 357 -22.06 2.86 -11.62
C LEU A 357 -21.16 2.56 -10.42
N GLN A 358 -20.27 1.59 -10.61
CA GLN A 358 -19.26 1.19 -9.64
C GLN A 358 -17.88 1.52 -10.20
N PHE A 359 -17.02 2.07 -9.35
CA PHE A 359 -15.67 2.48 -9.71
C PHE A 359 -14.68 1.93 -8.69
N LEU A 360 -13.49 1.55 -9.14
CA LEU A 360 -12.42 1.12 -8.26
C LEU A 360 -11.97 2.30 -7.38
N GLY A 361 -11.71 2.04 -6.09
CA GLY A 361 -11.25 3.06 -5.15
C GLY A 361 -12.30 4.13 -4.77
N ILE A 362 -13.55 3.96 -5.19
CA ILE A 362 -14.66 4.86 -4.85
C ILE A 362 -15.76 4.04 -4.18
N PRO A 363 -16.32 4.50 -3.05
CA PRO A 363 -17.44 3.82 -2.43
C PRO A 363 -18.63 3.70 -3.39
N ASN A 364 -19.39 2.61 -3.23
CA ASN A 364 -20.65 2.40 -3.94
C ASN A 364 -21.69 3.46 -3.55
N HIS A 365 -22.74 3.58 -4.37
CA HIS A 365 -23.85 4.49 -4.10
C HIS A 365 -24.43 4.25 -2.70
N GLU A 366 -24.76 3.00 -2.39
CA GLU A 366 -25.25 2.61 -1.07
C GLU A 366 -24.14 1.89 -0.29
N ILE A 367 -23.83 2.40 0.90
CA ILE A 367 -22.97 1.71 1.86
C ILE A 367 -23.77 1.42 3.14
N ARG A 368 -23.57 0.22 3.69
CA ARG A 368 -24.23 -0.27 4.90
C ARG A 368 -23.19 -0.52 5.96
N LEU A 369 -23.35 0.13 7.12
CA LEU A 369 -22.37 0.14 8.19
C LEU A 369 -23.05 -0.14 9.53
N LYS A 370 -22.32 -0.71 10.48
CA LYS A 370 -22.79 -0.96 11.84
C LYS A 370 -21.74 -0.51 12.84
N VAL A 371 -22.17 0.03 13.99
CA VAL A 371 -21.26 0.39 15.09
C VAL A 371 -20.48 -0.84 15.54
N GLY A 372 -19.18 -0.68 15.77
CA GLY A 372 -18.24 -1.76 16.10
C GLY A 372 -17.67 -2.48 14.87
N CYS A 373 -18.17 -2.21 13.65
CA CYS A 373 -17.58 -2.81 12.46
C CYS A 373 -16.28 -2.11 12.07
N PRO A 374 -15.25 -2.88 11.71
CA PRO A 374 -14.04 -2.33 11.13
C PRO A 374 -14.32 -1.86 9.69
N ILE A 375 -13.71 -0.72 9.34
CA ILE A 375 -13.78 -0.05 8.03
C ILE A 375 -12.36 0.36 7.59
N ILE A 376 -12.19 0.57 6.29
CA ILE A 376 -10.95 1.08 5.70
C ILE A 376 -11.25 2.39 4.99
N LEU A 377 -10.36 3.35 5.18
CA LEU A 377 -10.44 4.63 4.49
C LEU A 377 -9.94 4.44 3.06
N LEU A 378 -10.67 4.98 2.07
CA LEU A 378 -10.36 4.85 0.64
C LEU A 378 -9.62 6.06 0.07
N ARG A 379 -9.42 7.12 0.88
CA ARG A 379 -8.80 8.38 0.44
C ARG A 379 -7.96 9.00 1.53
N ASN A 380 -6.97 9.78 1.11
CA ASN A 380 -6.24 10.64 2.02
C ASN A 380 -7.12 11.81 2.44
N ILE A 381 -7.42 11.91 3.74
CA ILE A 381 -8.14 13.04 4.35
C ILE A 381 -7.15 13.92 5.10
N ASN A 382 -6.38 13.33 6.01
CA ASN A 382 -5.41 14.04 6.82
C ASN A 382 -4.26 13.10 7.19
N GLN A 383 -3.14 13.23 6.47
CA GLN A 383 -2.00 12.33 6.61
C GLN A 383 -1.24 12.51 7.93
N VAL A 384 -1.18 13.74 8.45
CA VAL A 384 -0.54 14.03 9.75
C VAL A 384 -1.26 13.29 10.88
N GLU A 385 -2.59 13.24 10.77
CA GLU A 385 -3.47 12.54 11.69
C GLU A 385 -3.58 11.03 11.37
N GLY A 386 -2.84 10.53 10.38
CA GLY A 386 -2.85 9.12 9.97
C GLY A 386 -4.12 8.68 9.24
N LEU A 387 -4.92 9.62 8.73
CA LEU A 387 -6.11 9.37 7.91
C LEU A 387 -5.72 9.37 6.43
N CYS A 388 -5.08 8.28 6.01
CA CYS A 388 -4.66 8.02 4.64
C CYS A 388 -5.52 6.94 4.00
N ASN A 389 -5.46 6.81 2.67
CA ASN A 389 -6.00 5.62 2.02
C ASN A 389 -5.34 4.38 2.63
N GLY A 390 -6.16 3.42 3.05
CA GLY A 390 -5.71 2.21 3.71
C GLY A 390 -5.84 2.20 5.24
N THR A 391 -6.08 3.36 5.88
CA THR A 391 -6.18 3.42 7.35
C THR A 391 -7.37 2.60 7.83
N ARG A 392 -7.12 1.67 8.75
CA ARG A 392 -8.17 0.86 9.38
C ARG A 392 -8.72 1.54 10.59
N LEU A 393 -10.04 1.51 10.69
CA LEU A 393 -10.79 2.18 11.73
C LEU A 393 -11.89 1.25 12.23
N ILE A 394 -12.31 1.40 13.48
CA ILE A 394 -13.52 0.77 14.00
C ILE A 394 -14.55 1.85 14.26
N ILE A 395 -15.75 1.67 13.71
CA ILE A 395 -16.84 2.63 13.87
C ILE A 395 -17.23 2.69 15.35
N THR A 396 -17.18 3.88 15.93
CA THR A 396 -17.66 4.13 17.30
C THR A 396 -19.06 4.72 17.31
N ARG A 397 -19.41 5.56 16.32
CA ARG A 397 -20.76 6.13 16.15
C ARG A 397 -21.07 6.38 14.67
N LEU A 398 -22.35 6.28 14.33
CA LEU A 398 -22.90 6.52 13.00
C LEU A 398 -23.85 7.71 13.08
N GLU A 399 -23.44 8.87 12.55
CA GLU A 399 -24.29 10.05 12.45
C GLU A 399 -24.61 10.33 10.97
N GLN A 400 -25.58 11.20 10.70
CA GLN A 400 -26.00 11.50 9.32
C GLN A 400 -24.90 12.20 8.49
N ILE A 401 -24.10 13.06 9.14
CA ILE A 401 -23.13 13.95 8.47
C ILE A 401 -21.69 13.45 8.63
N VAL A 402 -21.41 12.74 9.72
CA VAL A 402 -20.06 12.30 10.09
C VAL A 402 -20.09 10.86 10.60
N ILE A 403 -19.02 10.11 10.34
CA ILE A 403 -18.78 8.82 10.99
C ILE A 403 -17.68 9.03 12.02
N GLU A 404 -17.95 8.71 13.29
CA GLU A 404 -16.90 8.64 14.30
C GLU A 404 -16.29 7.25 14.29
N ALA A 405 -14.96 7.19 14.26
CA ALA A 405 -14.23 5.93 14.28
C ALA A 405 -12.92 6.04 15.06
N GLN A 406 -12.38 4.91 15.48
CA GLN A 406 -11.12 4.80 16.19
C GLN A 406 -10.06 4.14 15.29
N VAL A 407 -8.87 4.74 15.20
CA VAL A 407 -7.76 4.21 14.39
C VAL A 407 -7.23 2.91 15.00
N VAL A 408 -7.06 1.89 14.16
CA VAL A 408 -6.61 0.55 14.57
C VAL A 408 -5.17 0.25 14.12
N THR A 409 -4.67 0.95 13.09
CA THR A 409 -3.36 0.68 12.47
C THR A 409 -2.54 1.96 12.29
N GLY A 410 -1.21 1.82 12.32
CA GLY A 410 -0.25 2.91 12.06
C GLY A 410 0.33 3.51 13.33
N THR A 411 0.86 4.74 13.25
CA THR A 411 1.45 5.45 14.40
C THR A 411 0.40 6.04 15.35
N ASN A 412 -0.85 6.19 14.89
CA ASN A 412 -1.93 6.87 15.63
C ASN A 412 -2.99 5.92 16.21
N VAL A 413 -2.62 4.68 16.53
CA VAL A 413 -3.55 3.66 17.07
C VAL A 413 -4.26 4.17 18.32
N GLY A 414 -5.56 3.90 18.42
CA GLY A 414 -6.40 4.27 19.54
C GLY A 414 -7.01 5.67 19.46
N ARG A 415 -6.54 6.52 18.54
CA ARG A 415 -7.08 7.88 18.36
C ARG A 415 -8.49 7.86 17.77
N ARG A 416 -9.39 8.69 18.31
CA ARG A 416 -10.72 8.91 17.75
C ARG A 416 -10.69 10.00 16.68
N VAL A 417 -11.39 9.75 15.59
CA VAL A 417 -11.43 10.61 14.41
C VAL A 417 -12.85 10.75 13.87
N SER A 418 -13.07 11.82 13.12
CA SER A 418 -14.34 12.13 12.47
C SER A 418 -14.15 12.10 10.96
N ILE A 419 -14.97 11.32 10.27
CA ILE A 419 -14.86 11.11 8.82
C ILE A 419 -16.07 11.76 8.15
N PRO A 420 -15.88 12.86 7.40
CA PRO A 420 -16.95 13.48 6.64
C PRO A 420 -17.18 12.80 5.29
N ARG A 421 -18.29 13.13 4.64
CA ARG A 421 -18.49 12.84 3.21
C ARG A 421 -17.55 13.70 2.37
N VAL A 422 -16.95 13.11 1.36
CA VAL A 422 -16.09 13.80 0.39
C VAL A 422 -16.65 13.65 -1.02
N GLU A 423 -16.42 14.65 -1.86
CA GLU A 423 -16.73 14.56 -3.29
C GLU A 423 -15.56 13.90 -4.01
N ILE A 424 -15.86 12.87 -4.80
CA ILE A 424 -14.89 12.04 -5.51
C ILE A 424 -15.26 12.04 -6.99
N THR A 425 -14.29 12.38 -7.83
CA THR A 425 -14.42 12.29 -9.29
C THR A 425 -13.74 10.99 -9.74
N PRO A 426 -14.46 10.03 -10.34
CA PRO A 426 -13.83 8.86 -10.95
C PRO A 426 -12.87 9.28 -12.06
N ALA A 427 -11.69 8.66 -12.11
CA ALA A 427 -10.69 8.91 -13.15
C ALA A 427 -11.07 8.25 -14.50
N ASN A 428 -12.21 7.56 -14.57
CA ASN A 428 -12.60 6.77 -15.72
C ASN A 428 -12.91 7.63 -16.96
N HIS A 429 -11.97 7.66 -17.91
CA HIS A 429 -12.08 8.35 -19.19
C HIS A 429 -12.91 7.63 -20.25
N THR A 430 -13.44 6.44 -19.96
CA THR A 430 -14.30 5.70 -20.91
C THR A 430 -15.74 6.22 -20.92
N LEU A 431 -16.15 6.90 -19.85
CA LEU A 431 -17.46 7.54 -19.81
C LEU A 431 -17.43 8.82 -20.64
N PRO A 432 -18.49 9.10 -21.43
CA PRO A 432 -18.57 10.31 -22.25
C PRO A 432 -18.80 11.59 -21.42
N PHE A 433 -18.80 11.49 -20.09
CA PHE A 433 -19.03 12.57 -19.14
C PHE A 433 -18.13 12.41 -17.90
N THR A 434 -17.94 13.50 -17.17
CA THR A 434 -17.24 13.47 -15.88
C THR A 434 -18.27 13.37 -14.76
N MET A 435 -18.22 12.27 -14.00
CA MET A 435 -19.11 12.05 -12.85
C MET A 435 -18.48 12.59 -11.56
N LYS A 436 -19.31 13.02 -10.61
CA LYS A 436 -18.93 13.33 -9.23
C LYS A 436 -19.83 12.56 -8.27
N ARG A 437 -19.23 11.85 -7.31
CA ARG A 437 -19.91 11.11 -6.24
C ARG A 437 -19.54 11.69 -4.88
N LYS A 438 -20.52 12.18 -4.12
CA LYS A 438 -20.34 12.62 -2.74
C LYS A 438 -20.77 11.53 -1.75
N GLN A 439 -19.80 10.92 -1.08
CA GLN A 439 -20.02 9.79 -0.17
C GLN A 439 -18.96 9.76 0.94
N PHE A 440 -19.20 9.03 2.02
CA PHE A 440 -18.12 8.72 2.99
C PHE A 440 -17.03 7.89 2.30
N PRO A 441 -15.76 8.29 2.37
CA PRO A 441 -14.67 7.60 1.67
C PRO A 441 -14.24 6.34 2.45
N VAL A 442 -15.18 5.47 2.78
CA VAL A 442 -14.97 4.28 3.59
C VAL A 442 -15.57 3.06 2.94
N LYS A 443 -14.99 1.90 3.24
CA LYS A 443 -15.54 0.59 2.90
C LYS A 443 -15.54 -0.29 4.13
N ALA A 444 -16.53 -1.18 4.27
CA ALA A 444 -16.50 -2.21 5.29
C ALA A 444 -15.20 -3.02 5.15
N HIS A 445 -14.49 -3.21 6.26
CA HIS A 445 -13.16 -3.78 6.29
C HIS A 445 -13.07 -4.87 7.34
N LYS A 446 -13.50 -6.08 7.01
CA LYS A 446 -13.19 -7.27 7.83
C LYS A 446 -12.08 -8.12 7.19
N THR A 447 -11.41 -7.60 6.17
CA THR A 447 -10.58 -8.36 5.25
C THR A 447 -9.39 -7.52 4.73
N ASN A 448 -8.16 -8.04 4.91
CA ASN A 448 -6.79 -7.54 4.61
C ASN A 448 -6.03 -6.73 5.71
N ASN A 449 -4.68 -6.70 5.65
CA ASN A 449 -3.72 -7.49 6.47
C ASN A 449 -2.80 -6.73 7.48
N ALA A 450 -2.43 -7.32 8.63
CA ALA A 450 -1.05 -7.30 9.20
C ALA A 450 -1.03 -8.04 10.56
N GLY A 451 -0.66 -9.32 10.56
CA GLY A 451 -0.24 -10.03 11.79
C GLY A 451 -0.81 -11.42 12.04
N ALA A 452 -1.57 -12.04 11.12
CA ALA A 452 -2.43 -13.15 11.52
C ALA A 452 -2.55 -14.35 10.58
N LYS A 453 -2.88 -15.49 11.21
CA LYS A 453 -3.21 -16.79 10.60
C LYS A 453 -4.12 -16.58 9.39
N THR A 454 -3.56 -16.81 8.22
CA THR A 454 -4.29 -16.77 6.95
C THR A 454 -4.39 -18.21 6.46
N LYS A 455 -5.61 -18.73 6.29
CA LYS A 455 -5.87 -20.05 5.67
C LYS A 455 -6.63 -19.86 4.36
N LEU A 456 -6.40 -20.75 3.41
CA LEU A 456 -7.01 -20.69 2.08
C LEU A 456 -8.36 -21.44 2.08
N PRO A 457 -9.43 -20.86 1.52
CA PRO A 457 -10.73 -21.53 1.45
C PRO A 457 -10.67 -22.77 0.55
N MET A 458 -11.38 -23.85 0.92
CA MET A 458 -11.52 -25.04 0.10
C MET A 458 -12.35 -24.78 -1.17
N VAL A 459 -11.71 -24.81 -2.34
CA VAL A 459 -12.40 -24.76 -3.64
C VAL A 459 -12.35 -26.13 -4.32
N ASN A 460 -13.01 -27.17 -3.78
CA ASN A 460 -13.31 -28.50 -4.38
C ASN A 460 -12.19 -29.22 -5.18
N ASN A 461 -10.96 -28.72 -5.11
CA ASN A 461 -9.80 -29.15 -5.85
C ASN A 461 -8.61 -28.62 -5.03
N PRO A 462 -7.78 -29.48 -4.42
CA PRO A 462 -6.63 -29.06 -3.59
C PRO A 462 -5.51 -28.40 -4.42
N SER A 463 -5.77 -28.18 -5.71
CA SER A 463 -4.92 -27.49 -6.66
C SER A 463 -5.40 -26.06 -6.88
N ILE A 464 -4.50 -25.09 -6.75
CA ILE A 464 -4.74 -23.69 -7.12
C ILE A 464 -3.78 -23.32 -8.25
N ARG A 465 -4.21 -22.44 -9.15
CA ARG A 465 -3.35 -21.93 -10.21
C ARG A 465 -2.34 -20.96 -9.62
N ASP A 466 -1.07 -21.02 -9.99
CA ASP A 466 0.01 -20.17 -9.46
C ASP A 466 -0.30 -18.67 -9.56
N ASN A 467 -1.01 -18.26 -10.62
CA ASN A 467 -1.45 -16.88 -10.81
C ASN A 467 -2.62 -16.46 -9.90
N ASP A 468 -3.31 -17.40 -9.25
CA ASP A 468 -4.39 -17.17 -8.29
C ASP A 468 -3.88 -17.15 -6.83
N ILE A 469 -2.60 -17.46 -6.62
CA ILE A 469 -1.94 -17.38 -5.33
C ILE A 469 -1.53 -15.94 -5.04
N ILE A 470 -2.10 -15.37 -3.97
CA ILE A 470 -1.70 -14.05 -3.50
C ILE A 470 -1.15 -14.16 -2.08
N PHE A 471 0.14 -14.49 -1.95
CA PHE A 471 0.85 -14.41 -0.67
C PHE A 471 1.57 -13.05 -0.59
N GLY A 472 0.88 -12.07 -0.02
CA GLY A 472 1.45 -10.75 0.24
C GLY A 472 1.25 -10.34 1.69
N HIS A 473 2.36 -10.10 2.40
CA HIS A 473 2.33 -9.34 3.66
C HIS A 473 1.90 -7.88 3.45
N SER A 474 1.92 -7.41 2.21
CA SER A 474 1.43 -6.11 1.75
C SER A 474 0.34 -6.30 0.70
N LEU A 475 -0.69 -7.08 1.01
CA LEU A 475 -1.86 -7.19 0.14
C LEU A 475 -2.72 -5.92 0.22
N THR A 476 -2.19 -4.88 -0.43
CA THR A 476 -2.95 -3.79 -1.01
C THR A 476 -3.99 -4.36 -1.95
N THR A 477 -5.26 -4.25 -1.60
CA THR A 477 -6.26 -3.99 -2.62
C THR A 477 -5.79 -2.72 -3.33
N LEU A 478 -5.48 -2.85 -4.62
CA LEU A 478 -5.20 -1.75 -5.54
C LEU A 478 -6.46 -0.88 -5.69
N THR A 479 -6.82 -0.18 -4.61
CA THR A 479 -7.82 0.89 -4.61
C THR A 479 -7.22 2.20 -5.11
N ASP A 480 -5.91 2.22 -5.36
CA ASP A 480 -5.12 3.41 -5.73
C ASP A 480 -4.87 3.56 -7.25
N TYR A 481 -5.34 2.64 -8.10
CA TYR A 481 -5.10 2.72 -9.55
C TYR A 481 -6.41 2.77 -10.34
N GLU A 482 -6.86 4.01 -10.58
CA GLU A 482 -7.25 4.55 -11.89
C GLU A 482 -6.90 6.05 -11.93
#